data_AF-A0A524LSQ7-F1
#
_entry.id   AF-A0A524LSQ7-F1
#
_cell.length_a   1.000
_cell.length_b   1.000
_cell.length_c   1.000
_cell.angle_alpha   90.00
_cell.angle_beta   90.00
_cell.angle_gamma   90.00
#
_symmetry.space_group_name_H-M   'P 1'
#
loop_
_entity.id
_entity.type
_entity.pdbx_description
1 polymer ?
#
loop_
_entity_poly.entity_id
_entity_poly.type
_entity_poly.pdbx_seq_one_letter_code
_entity_poly.pdbx_strand_id
1 'polypeptide(L)'
;MTFLIDPVLLILFSLVSCGIGHAVRNKTTLPAGKILSVFSLSVIIFTSTSLYLNMWYMDWFWEPFATLVTSGKDLMINSGIFHFETTNTAGLIDALAIIQIILYPLWTFIGLRVWSYFKK
;
A
#
# COMPACT_ATOMS: atom_id res chain seq x y z
N MET A 1 4.53 1.69 -4.82
CA MET A 1 3.41 0.80 -4.42
C MET A 1 2.98 0.10 -5.67
N THR A 2 2.90 -1.22 -5.63
CA THR A 2 2.48 -1.99 -6.78
C THR A 2 1.47 -2.99 -6.28
N PHE A 3 0.37 -3.19 -7.02
CA PHE A 3 -0.77 -3.92 -6.49
C PHE A 3 -0.41 -5.33 -5.99
N LEU A 4 0.63 -5.92 -6.57
CA LEU A 4 1.17 -7.23 -6.21
C LEU A 4 1.90 -7.26 -4.86
N ILE A 5 2.67 -6.23 -4.53
CA ILE A 5 3.46 -6.22 -3.29
C ILE A 5 2.70 -5.63 -2.11
N ASP A 6 1.64 -4.84 -2.39
CA ASP A 6 0.90 -4.10 -1.37
C ASP A 6 0.34 -4.96 -0.23
N PRO A 7 -0.20 -6.18 -0.44
CA PRO A 7 -0.66 -7.04 0.67
C PRO A 7 0.44 -7.35 1.67
N VAL A 8 1.61 -7.76 1.18
CA VAL A 8 2.76 -8.11 2.01
C VAL A 8 3.28 -6.87 2.71
N LEU A 9 3.38 -5.77 1.98
CA LEU A 9 3.90 -4.50 2.49
C LEU A 9 2.98 -3.91 3.58
N LEU A 10 1.66 -3.97 3.42
CA LEU A 10 0.69 -3.55 4.43
C LEU A 10 0.78 -4.41 5.70
N ILE A 11 0.89 -5.73 5.56
CA ILE A 11 1.10 -6.63 6.70
C ILE A 11 2.39 -6.25 7.44
N LEU A 12 3.50 -6.08 6.71
CA LEU A 12 4.80 -5.72 7.28
C LEU A 12 4.76 -4.36 7.97
N PHE A 13 4.12 -3.35 7.38
CA PHE A 13 3.97 -2.03 7.99
C PHE A 13 3.13 -2.08 9.27
N SER A 14 2.08 -2.89 9.31
CA SER A 14 1.32 -3.13 10.55
C SER A 14 2.19 -3.79 11.62
N LEU A 15 3.02 -4.78 11.27
CA LEU A 15 3.94 -5.43 12.22
C LEU A 15 4.99 -4.45 12.75
N VAL A 16 5.62 -3.68 11.88
CA VAL A 16 6.63 -2.66 12.24
C VAL A 16 6.00 -1.58 13.11
N SER A 17 4.82 -1.08 12.74
CA SER A 17 4.06 -0.09 13.53
C SER A 17 3.78 -0.62 14.93
N CYS A 18 3.33 -1.87 15.06
CA CYS A 18 3.10 -2.50 16.35
C CYS A 18 4.40 -2.70 17.14
N GLY A 19 5.51 -3.05 16.49
CA GLY A 19 6.83 -3.15 17.11
C GLY A 19 7.31 -1.82 17.69
N ILE A 20 7.18 -0.74 16.93
CA ILE A 20 7.47 0.63 17.39
C ILE A 20 6.57 0.98 18.58
N GLY A 21 5.25 0.76 18.44
CA GLY A 21 4.27 0.99 19.51
C GLY A 21 4.60 0.23 20.79
N HIS A 22 5.09 -1.01 20.69
CA HIS A 22 5.53 -1.81 21.82
C HIS A 22 6.80 -1.24 22.47
N ALA A 23 7.78 -0.81 21.68
CA ALA A 23 9.03 -0.23 22.18
C ALA A 23 8.78 1.09 22.96
N VAL A 24 7.76 1.87 22.57
CA VAL A 24 7.43 3.14 23.22
C VAL A 24 6.33 3.04 24.27
N ARG A 25 5.83 1.84 24.59
CA ARG A 25 4.71 1.63 25.53
C ARG A 25 4.95 2.22 26.93
N ASN A 26 6.20 2.31 27.36
CA ASN A 26 6.57 2.86 28.67
C ASN A 26 6.63 4.41 28.66
N LYS A 27 6.61 5.03 27.47
CA LYS A 27 6.74 6.48 27.28
C LYS A 27 5.41 7.16 26.96
N THR A 28 4.39 6.39 26.56
CA THR A 28 3.07 6.93 26.20
C THR A 28 1.98 5.93 26.51
N THR A 29 0.81 6.43 26.92
CA THR A 29 -0.42 5.64 27.07
C THR A 29 -1.20 5.49 25.77
N LEU A 30 -0.79 6.20 24.71
CA LEU A 30 -1.45 6.15 23.42
C LEU A 30 -1.20 4.79 22.72
N PRO A 31 -2.17 4.27 21.95
CA PRO A 31 -2.00 3.06 21.16
C PRO A 31 -1.17 3.34 19.89
N ALA A 32 0.07 3.82 20.08
CA ALA A 32 0.95 4.33 19.03
C ALA A 32 1.09 3.36 17.84
N GLY A 33 1.19 2.05 18.10
CA GLY A 33 1.31 1.07 17.03
C GLY A 33 0.05 0.94 16.15
N LYS A 34 -1.15 1.06 16.74
CA LYS A 34 -2.40 1.08 15.96
C LYS A 34 -2.53 2.38 15.18
N ILE A 35 -2.22 3.51 15.80
CA ILE A 35 -2.26 4.83 15.15
C ILE A 35 -1.32 4.87 13.95
N LEU A 36 -0.07 4.43 14.13
CA LEU A 36 0.92 4.34 13.05
C LEU A 36 0.43 3.41 11.94
N SER A 37 -0.13 2.24 12.28
CA SER A 37 -0.65 1.31 11.28
C SER A 37 -1.81 1.90 10.47
N VAL A 38 -2.73 2.65 11.11
CA VAL A 38 -3.83 3.33 10.41
C VAL A 38 -3.30 4.46 9.55
N PHE A 39 -2.34 5.24 10.06
CA PHE A 39 -1.68 6.30 9.30
C PHE A 39 -0.98 5.75 8.05
N SER A 40 -0.21 4.67 8.18
CA SER A 40 0.43 4.00 7.04
C SER A 40 -0.60 3.51 6.02
N LEU A 41 -1.71 2.92 6.47
CA LEU A 41 -2.80 2.51 5.59
C LEU A 41 -3.39 3.72 4.82
N SER A 42 -3.66 4.83 5.50
CA SER A 42 -4.18 6.04 4.86
C SER A 42 -3.22 6.61 3.82
N VAL A 43 -1.91 6.65 4.13
CA VAL A 43 -0.88 7.10 3.19
C VAL A 43 -0.83 6.17 1.98
N ILE A 44 -0.87 4.85 2.17
CA ILE A 44 -0.84 3.88 1.07
C ILE A 44 -2.08 4.02 0.18
N ILE A 45 -3.28 4.11 0.76
CA ILE A 45 -4.52 4.32 -0.02
C ILE A 45 -4.42 5.60 -0.83
N PHE A 46 -3.97 6.69 -0.20
CA PHE A 46 -3.83 7.98 -0.88
C PHE A 46 -2.84 7.89 -2.03
N THR A 47 -1.60 7.46 -1.78
CA THR A 47 -0.55 7.35 -2.81
C THR A 47 -0.96 6.40 -3.93
N SER A 48 -1.55 5.26 -3.60
CA SER A 48 -2.00 4.25 -4.58
C SER A 48 -3.13 4.82 -5.45
N THR A 49 -4.13 5.45 -4.85
CA THR A 49 -5.23 6.04 -5.63
C THR A 49 -4.74 7.18 -6.52
N SER A 50 -3.86 8.05 -6.00
CA SER A 50 -3.32 9.18 -6.75
C SER A 50 -2.44 8.73 -7.93
N LEU A 51 -1.61 7.71 -7.74
CA LEU A 51 -0.81 7.12 -8.83
C LEU A 51 -1.70 6.44 -9.86
N TYR A 52 -2.70 5.69 -9.42
CA TYR A 52 -3.63 4.99 -10.31
C TYR A 52 -4.40 5.94 -11.22
N LEU A 53 -4.82 7.08 -10.67
CA LEU A 53 -5.53 8.13 -11.39
C LEU A 53 -4.60 9.06 -12.19
N ASN A 54 -3.29 8.81 -12.20
CA ASN A 54 -2.28 9.66 -12.84
C ASN A 54 -2.41 11.15 -12.43
N MET A 55 -2.55 11.39 -11.12
CA MET A 55 -2.64 12.75 -10.60
C MET A 55 -1.29 13.45 -10.72
N TRP A 56 -1.27 14.66 -11.29
CA TRP A 56 -0.05 15.44 -11.59
C TRP A 56 0.92 15.60 -10.40
N TYR A 57 0.41 15.70 -9.17
CA TYR A 57 1.25 15.87 -7.98
C TYR A 57 1.98 14.58 -7.57
N MET A 58 1.72 13.45 -8.22
CA MET A 58 2.43 12.18 -8.04
C MET A 58 3.40 11.89 -9.20
N ASP A 59 3.60 12.83 -10.14
CA ASP A 59 4.49 12.61 -11.28
C ASP A 59 5.93 12.33 -10.86
N TRP A 60 6.42 13.07 -9.86
CA TRP A 60 7.74 12.85 -9.25
C TRP A 60 7.98 11.43 -8.74
N PHE A 61 6.92 10.65 -8.45
CA PHE A 61 7.04 9.30 -7.93
C PHE A 61 7.26 8.27 -9.04
N TRP A 62 6.65 8.45 -10.21
CA TRP A 62 6.73 7.49 -11.32
C TRP A 62 7.71 7.90 -12.42
N GLU A 63 7.97 9.21 -12.61
CA GLU A 63 8.93 9.72 -13.57
C GLU A 63 10.35 9.10 -13.48
N PRO A 64 10.90 8.81 -12.28
CA PRO A 64 12.19 8.12 -12.20
C PRO A 64 12.21 6.73 -12.85
N PHE A 65 11.03 6.12 -13.02
CA PHE A 65 10.83 4.83 -13.67
C PHE A 65 10.35 4.95 -15.12
N ALA A 66 10.35 6.15 -15.71
CA ALA A 66 9.84 6.41 -17.07
C ALA A 66 10.53 5.57 -18.18
N THR A 67 11.69 4.97 -17.90
CA THR A 67 12.36 4.02 -18.80
C THR A 67 11.70 2.64 -18.83
N LEU A 68 10.90 2.31 -17.80
CA LEU A 68 10.24 1.01 -17.60
C LEU A 68 8.72 1.12 -17.63
N VAL A 69 8.16 2.31 -17.37
CA VAL A 69 6.72 2.53 -17.26
C VAL A 69 6.32 3.81 -17.97
N THR A 70 5.08 3.86 -18.46
CA THR A 70 4.54 4.97 -19.24
C THR A 70 3.74 5.97 -18.41
N SER A 71 3.29 5.59 -17.21
CA SER A 71 2.47 6.42 -16.32
C SER A 71 2.47 5.88 -14.88
N GLY A 72 1.91 6.63 -13.93
CA GLY A 72 1.68 6.17 -12.56
C GLY A 72 0.78 4.92 -12.48
N LYS A 73 -0.26 4.86 -13.30
CA LYS A 73 -1.13 3.68 -13.45
C LYS A 73 -0.34 2.46 -13.91
N ASP A 74 0.53 2.65 -14.89
CA ASP A 74 1.39 1.59 -15.43
C ASP A 74 2.39 1.10 -14.37
N LEU A 75 2.98 2.02 -13.60
CA LEU A 75 3.82 1.65 -12.46
C LEU A 75 3.10 0.76 -11.44
N MET A 76 1.84 1.06 -11.14
CA MET A 76 1.06 0.28 -10.17
C MET A 76 0.71 -1.13 -10.64
N ILE A 77 0.40 -1.29 -11.92
CA ILE A 77 -0.01 -2.56 -12.52
C ILE A 77 1.23 -3.41 -12.81
N ASN A 78 2.21 -2.81 -13.47
CA ASN A 78 3.33 -3.53 -14.06
C ASN A 78 4.58 -3.53 -13.19
N SER A 79 4.71 -2.60 -12.24
CA SER A 79 5.91 -2.48 -11.39
C SER A 79 7.21 -2.26 -12.16
N GLY A 80 7.16 -2.03 -13.49
CA GLY A 80 8.31 -2.10 -14.39
C GLY A 80 8.89 -3.51 -14.60
N ILE A 81 8.21 -4.56 -14.10
CA ILE A 81 8.64 -5.98 -14.19
C ILE A 81 7.72 -6.75 -15.13
N PHE A 82 6.41 -6.53 -15.00
CA PHE A 82 5.40 -7.12 -15.85
C PHE A 82 5.13 -6.21 -17.06
N HIS A 83 4.56 -6.80 -18.12
CA HIS A 83 4.26 -6.11 -19.37
C HIS A 83 2.77 -6.33 -19.74
N PHE A 84 1.87 -6.17 -18.78
CA PHE A 84 0.44 -6.24 -19.04
C PHE A 84 0.00 -5.01 -19.83
N GLU A 85 -0.83 -5.23 -20.86
CA GLU A 85 -1.44 -4.13 -21.61
C GLU A 85 -2.42 -3.38 -20.71
N THR A 86 -2.20 -2.07 -20.52
CA THR A 86 -2.94 -1.24 -19.55
C THR A 86 -4.01 -0.35 -20.19
N THR A 87 -4.02 -0.24 -21.52
CA THR A 87 -4.85 0.70 -22.30
C THR A 87 -6.16 0.09 -22.82
N ASN A 88 -6.19 -1.21 -23.14
CA ASN A 88 -7.38 -1.86 -23.72
C ASN A 88 -7.80 -3.12 -22.97
N THR A 89 -8.19 -2.96 -21.70
CA THR A 89 -8.44 -4.08 -20.78
C THR A 89 -9.92 -4.37 -20.54
N ALA A 90 -10.82 -3.73 -21.30
CA ALA A 90 -12.27 -3.76 -21.09
C ALA A 90 -12.68 -3.45 -19.63
N GLY A 91 -11.87 -2.69 -18.89
CA GLY A 91 -12.12 -2.33 -17.48
C GLY A 91 -11.76 -3.43 -16.46
N LEU A 92 -11.26 -4.59 -16.89
CA LEU A 92 -10.89 -5.69 -15.97
C LEU A 92 -9.79 -5.26 -14.99
N ILE A 93 -8.75 -4.59 -15.51
CA ILE A 93 -7.64 -4.14 -14.67
C ILE A 93 -8.09 -3.05 -13.70
N ASP A 94 -9.00 -2.16 -14.12
CA ASP A 94 -9.61 -1.16 -13.24
C ASP A 94 -10.43 -1.80 -12.12
N ALA A 95 -11.22 -2.83 -12.43
CA ALA A 95 -11.96 -3.57 -11.42
C ALA A 95 -11.02 -4.26 -10.42
N LEU A 96 -9.96 -4.93 -10.89
CA LEU A 96 -8.98 -5.60 -10.02
C LEU A 96 -8.22 -4.59 -9.15
N ALA A 97 -7.82 -3.45 -9.70
CA ALA A 97 -7.17 -2.37 -8.95
C ALA A 97 -8.08 -1.84 -7.82
N ILE A 98 -9.36 -1.59 -8.13
CA ILE A 98 -10.34 -1.13 -7.14
C ILE A 98 -10.54 -2.18 -6.04
N ILE A 99 -10.72 -3.45 -6.41
CA ILE A 99 -10.84 -4.56 -5.45
C ILE A 99 -9.62 -4.59 -4.54
N GLN A 100 -8.43 -4.43 -5.10
CA GLN A 100 -7.19 -4.48 -4.35
C GLN A 100 -7.09 -3.33 -3.33
N ILE A 101 -7.45 -2.11 -3.72
CA ILE A 101 -7.49 -0.94 -2.81
C ILE A 101 -8.51 -1.17 -1.69
N ILE A 102 -9.70 -1.71 -2.02
CA ILE A 102 -10.75 -2.04 -1.04
C ILE A 102 -10.26 -3.10 -0.04
N LEU A 103 -9.34 -3.98 -0.45
CA LEU A 103 -8.75 -5.01 0.42
C LEU A 103 -7.59 -4.50 1.30
N TYR A 104 -7.06 -3.29 1.09
CA TYR A 104 -5.96 -2.77 1.92
C TYR A 104 -6.24 -2.73 3.44
N PRO A 105 -7.44 -2.33 3.91
CA PRO A 105 -7.79 -2.44 5.32
C PRO A 105 -7.74 -3.87 5.85
N LEU A 106 -8.09 -4.86 5.02
CA LEU A 106 -8.03 -6.28 5.39
C LEU A 106 -6.59 -6.74 5.63
N TRP A 107 -5.66 -6.40 4.73
CA TRP A 107 -4.25 -6.75 4.87
C TRP A 107 -3.61 -6.12 6.12
N THR A 108 -3.93 -4.85 6.37
CA THR A 108 -3.56 -4.15 7.61
C THR A 108 -4.12 -4.86 8.85
N PHE A 109 -5.39 -5.24 8.82
CA PHE A 109 -6.03 -5.97 9.91
C PHE A 109 -5.37 -7.32 10.17
N ILE A 110 -4.99 -8.06 9.12
CA ILE A 110 -4.25 -9.31 9.23
C ILE A 110 -2.91 -9.06 9.94
N GLY A 111 -2.14 -8.05 9.55
CA GLY A 111 -0.88 -7.71 10.23
C GLY A 111 -1.05 -7.39 11.72
N LEU A 112 -2.09 -6.63 12.08
CA LEU A 112 -2.45 -6.37 13.48
C LEU A 112 -2.82 -7.64 14.25
N ARG A 113 -3.57 -8.56 13.62
CA ARG A 113 -3.97 -9.84 14.22
C ARG A 113 -2.78 -10.76 14.42
N VAL A 114 -1.91 -10.87 13.43
CA VAL A 114 -0.66 -11.63 13.49
C VAL A 114 0.19 -11.14 14.66
N TRP A 115 0.40 -9.82 14.78
CA TRP A 115 1.13 -9.25 15.93
C TRP A 115 0.50 -9.65 17.27
N SER A 116 -0.82 -9.52 17.39
CA SER A 116 -1.53 -9.87 18.63
C SER A 116 -1.43 -11.34 19.00
N TYR A 117 -1.29 -12.24 18.02
CA TYR A 117 -1.12 -13.66 18.24
C TYR A 117 0.28 -13.99 18.78
N PHE A 118 1.33 -13.40 18.20
CA PHE A 118 2.73 -13.66 18.60
C PHE A 118 3.20 -12.93 19.87
N LYS A 119 2.44 -11.94 20.34
CA LYS A 119 2.76 -11.16 21.54
C LYS A 119 1.75 -11.35 22.69
N LYS A 120 0.88 -12.36 22.59
CA LYS A 120 0.28 -13.00 23.78
C LYS A 120 1.38 -13.69 24.57
#